data_AF-A0A6F9BLP3-F1
#
_entry.id   AF-A0A6F9BLP3-F1
#
_cell.length_a   1.000
_cell.length_b   1.000
_cell.length_c   1.000
_cell.angle_alpha   90.00
_cell.angle_beta   90.00
_cell.angle_gamma   90.00
#
_symmetry.space_group_name_H-M   'P 1'
#
loop_
_entity.id
_entity.type
_entity.pdbx_description
1 polymer ?
#
loop_
_entity_poly.entity_id
_entity_poly.type
_entity_poly.pdbx_seq_one_letter_code
_entity_poly.pdbx_strand_id
1 'polypeptide(L)'
;MRSLLSTLAVLCIQMLLVMCNPLQQVFGVDGVNFSVHVENQTRVRDAMSRRHHRVYQLYSRTSGKHVQVLGRRISARGEDGDKYAQLVVEADTFGSQVRIRGKETNFYLCMNRRGKLVGKRGRPRRGPHTLPNQQDVHFMKRFPPGEYPETTPFRFTTVNKRSKRVRATGTR
;
A
#
# COMPACT_ATOMS: atom_id res chain seq x y z
N MET A 1 0.45 -71.26 9.49
CA MET A 1 0.04 -70.46 10.68
C MET A 1 0.76 -69.11 10.80
N ARG A 2 2.05 -68.99 10.47
CA ARG A 2 2.81 -67.72 10.60
C ARG A 2 2.43 -66.61 9.61
N SER A 3 2.00 -66.97 8.40
CA SER A 3 1.56 -66.01 7.36
C SER A 3 0.23 -65.34 7.67
N LEU A 4 -0.71 -66.08 8.27
CA LEU A 4 -2.03 -65.58 8.66
C LEU A 4 -1.95 -64.57 9.82
N LEU A 5 -1.03 -64.77 10.77
CA LEU A 5 -0.77 -63.82 11.85
C LEU A 5 -0.15 -62.51 11.34
N SER A 6 0.70 -62.60 10.30
CA SER A 6 1.31 -61.43 9.65
C SER A 6 0.28 -60.59 8.90
N THR A 7 -0.60 -61.23 8.12
CA THR A 7 -1.65 -60.51 7.38
C THR A 7 -2.65 -59.85 8.34
N LEU A 8 -2.99 -60.50 9.46
CA LEU A 8 -3.87 -59.94 10.48
C LEU A 8 -3.23 -58.75 11.21
N ALA A 9 -1.92 -58.83 11.48
CA ALA A 9 -1.17 -57.69 12.04
C ALA A 9 -1.10 -56.50 11.08
N VAL A 10 -0.87 -56.75 9.79
CA VAL A 10 -0.85 -55.69 8.76
C VAL A 10 -2.23 -55.04 8.60
N LEU A 11 -3.31 -55.83 8.61
CA LEU A 11 -4.68 -55.31 8.58
C LEU A 11 -5.00 -54.46 9.82
N CYS A 12 -4.57 -54.89 11.02
CA CYS A 12 -4.72 -54.09 12.24
C CYS A 12 -3.96 -52.76 12.17
N ILE A 13 -2.73 -52.75 11.61
CA ILE A 13 -1.95 -51.52 11.43
C ILE A 13 -2.62 -50.60 10.40
N GLN A 14 -3.14 -51.15 9.30
CA GLN A 14 -3.88 -50.37 8.30
C GLN A 14 -5.17 -49.78 8.87
N MET A 15 -5.93 -50.54 9.68
CA MET A 15 -7.13 -50.03 10.35
C MET A 15 -6.80 -48.96 11.39
N LEU A 16 -5.70 -49.11 12.16
CA LEU A 16 -5.21 -48.08 13.07
C LEU A 16 -4.82 -46.81 12.32
N LEU A 17 -4.12 -46.92 11.18
CA LEU A 17 -3.78 -45.76 10.35
C LEU A 17 -5.02 -45.06 9.79
N VAL A 18 -6.03 -45.82 9.32
CA VAL A 18 -7.30 -45.26 8.84
C VAL A 18 -8.08 -44.56 9.96
N MET A 19 -8.06 -45.08 11.18
CA MET A 19 -8.68 -44.44 12.35
C MET A 19 -7.90 -43.23 12.89
N CYS A 20 -6.59 -43.13 12.62
CA CYS A 20 -5.77 -41.96 12.93
C CYS A 20 -5.91 -40.81 11.92
N ASN A 21 -6.39 -41.08 10.69
CA ASN A 21 -6.60 -40.05 9.66
C ASN A 21 -7.64 -38.97 10.04
N PRO A 22 -8.81 -39.26 10.64
CA PRO A 22 -9.75 -38.21 11.05
C PRO A 22 -9.20 -37.34 12.19
N LEU A 23 -8.23 -37.82 12.99
CA LEU A 23 -7.55 -37.01 14.01
C LEU A 23 -6.49 -36.07 13.42
N GLN A 24 -5.86 -36.43 12.30
CA GLN A 24 -4.98 -35.50 11.57
C GLN A 24 -5.76 -34.39 10.85
N GLN A 25 -7.06 -34.57 10.61
CA GLN A 25 -7.92 -33.56 10.01
C GLN A 25 -8.38 -32.48 11.01
N VAL A 26 -8.32 -32.75 12.32
CA VAL A 26 -8.66 -31.78 13.39
C VAL A 26 -7.49 -30.84 13.72
N PHE A 27 -6.25 -31.20 13.36
CA PHE A 27 -5.09 -30.29 13.40
C PHE A 27 -4.91 -29.50 12.09
N GLY A 28 -5.91 -29.51 11.20
CA GLY A 28 -6.06 -28.44 10.22
C GLY A 28 -6.35 -27.17 10.99
N VAL A 29 -5.29 -26.49 11.45
CA VAL A 29 -5.34 -25.19 12.09
C VAL A 29 -6.28 -24.34 11.25
N ASP A 30 -7.48 -24.08 11.77
CA ASP A 30 -8.43 -23.17 11.15
C ASP A 30 -7.62 -21.95 10.78
N GLY A 31 -7.48 -21.71 9.47
CA GLY A 31 -6.61 -20.69 8.94
C GLY A 31 -7.11 -19.35 9.43
N VAL A 32 -6.61 -18.92 10.59
CA VAL A 32 -7.07 -17.71 11.24
C VAL A 32 -6.73 -16.59 10.28
N ASN A 33 -7.77 -16.01 9.67
CA ASN A 33 -7.56 -15.04 8.61
C ASN A 33 -7.14 -13.71 9.25
N PHE A 34 -5.84 -13.58 9.50
CA PHE A 34 -5.26 -12.35 10.04
C PHE A 34 -5.34 -11.18 9.07
N SER A 35 -5.72 -11.38 7.80
CA SER A 35 -5.81 -10.29 6.81
C SER A 35 -6.74 -9.19 7.29
N VAL A 36 -7.88 -9.53 7.90
CA VAL A 36 -8.85 -8.54 8.42
C VAL A 36 -8.25 -7.72 9.56
N HIS A 37 -7.52 -8.37 10.47
CA HIS A 37 -6.82 -7.70 11.56
C HIS A 37 -5.70 -6.79 11.03
N VAL A 38 -4.90 -7.28 10.09
CA VAL A 38 -3.80 -6.54 9.46
C VAL A 38 -4.34 -5.35 8.64
N GLU A 39 -5.43 -5.50 7.90
CA GLU A 39 -6.07 -4.40 7.18
C GLU A 39 -6.61 -3.32 8.11
N ASN A 40 -7.24 -3.70 9.22
CA ASN A 40 -7.71 -2.74 10.20
C ASN A 40 -6.53 -2.02 10.88
N GLN A 41 -5.49 -2.74 11.27
CA GLN A 41 -4.28 -2.16 11.88
C GLN A 41 -3.50 -1.27 10.91
N THR A 42 -3.43 -1.61 9.63
CA THR A 42 -2.72 -0.81 8.61
C THR A 42 -3.41 0.51 8.27
N ARG A 43 -4.72 0.64 8.55
CA ARG A 43 -5.47 1.90 8.42
C ARG A 43 -5.23 2.85 9.58
N VAL A 44 -4.81 2.33 10.73
CA VAL A 44 -4.49 3.12 11.92
C VAL A 44 -3.19 3.88 11.67
N ARG A 45 -3.13 5.11 12.16
CA ARG A 45 -1.91 5.91 12.08
C ARG A 45 -0.88 5.36 13.04
N ASP A 46 0.32 5.17 12.51
CA ASP A 46 1.45 4.71 13.31
C ASP A 46 1.98 5.90 14.13
N ALA A 47 1.72 5.86 15.43
CA ALA A 47 2.19 6.87 16.39
C ALA A 47 3.52 6.48 17.05
N MET A 48 3.87 5.19 17.03
CA MET A 48 5.00 4.64 17.78
C MET A 48 6.26 4.53 16.93
N SER A 49 6.14 4.30 15.62
CA SER A 49 7.32 4.20 14.75
C SER A 49 7.94 5.55 14.44
N ARG A 50 9.26 5.53 14.28
CA ARG A 50 10.04 6.68 13.83
C ARG A 50 9.65 7.02 12.40
N ARG A 51 9.14 8.23 12.19
CA ARG A 51 8.80 8.72 10.85
C ARG A 51 10.05 8.82 10.00
N HIS A 52 10.10 8.00 8.97
CA HIS A 52 11.18 8.04 7.99
C HIS A 52 10.91 9.19 7.01
N HIS A 53 11.85 10.13 6.91
CA HIS A 53 11.76 11.30 6.04
C HIS A 53 12.76 11.12 4.89
N ARG A 54 12.25 10.98 3.67
CA ARG A 54 13.10 10.91 2.47
C ARG A 54 12.88 12.14 1.61
N VAL A 55 13.95 12.66 1.02
CA VAL A 55 13.88 13.80 0.10
C VAL A 55 13.88 13.27 -1.32
N TYR A 56 12.86 13.66 -2.09
CA TYR A 56 12.69 13.28 -3.48
C TYR A 56 12.34 14.50 -4.34
N GLN A 57 12.60 14.41 -5.65
CA GLN A 57 12.05 15.32 -6.65
C GLN A 57 11.01 14.56 -7.46
N LEU A 58 9.78 15.06 -7.52
CA LEU A 58 8.72 14.40 -8.29
C LEU A 58 8.73 14.92 -9.73
N TYR A 59 9.17 14.07 -10.66
CA TYR A 59 9.16 14.37 -12.09
C TYR A 59 7.77 14.17 -12.71
N SER A 60 7.27 15.16 -13.44
CA SER A 60 6.01 15.04 -14.18
C SER A 60 6.27 14.76 -15.65
N ARG A 61 5.92 13.55 -16.11
CA ARG A 61 6.00 13.17 -17.53
C ARG A 61 5.21 14.11 -18.45
N THR A 62 4.12 14.69 -17.96
CA THR A 62 3.25 15.56 -18.78
C THR A 62 3.83 16.94 -18.99
N SER A 63 4.57 17.50 -18.02
CA SER A 63 5.25 18.80 -18.18
C SER A 63 6.72 18.69 -18.57
N GLY A 64 7.33 17.51 -18.43
CA GLY A 64 8.76 17.29 -18.67
C GLY A 64 9.65 17.95 -17.61
N LYS A 65 9.10 18.29 -16.44
CA LYS A 65 9.73 19.12 -15.40
C LYS A 65 9.36 18.63 -14.00
N HIS A 66 9.99 19.19 -12.97
CA HIS A 66 9.77 18.81 -11.57
C HIS A 66 8.62 19.58 -10.92
N VAL A 67 7.90 18.90 -10.01
CA VAL A 67 6.81 19.48 -9.22
C VAL A 67 7.36 20.37 -8.13
N GLN A 68 6.96 21.64 -8.16
CA GLN A 68 7.34 22.69 -7.21
C GLN A 68 6.20 23.00 -6.24
N VAL A 69 6.54 23.15 -4.96
CA VAL A 69 5.61 23.60 -3.91
C VAL A 69 5.94 25.04 -3.52
N LEU A 70 5.26 25.99 -4.16
CA LEU A 70 5.44 27.45 -3.99
C LEU A 70 4.49 28.02 -2.92
N GLY A 71 4.33 27.30 -1.80
CA GLY A 71 3.34 27.62 -0.78
C GLY A 71 1.96 27.04 -1.14
N ARG A 72 0.92 27.90 -1.22
CA ARG A 72 -0.46 27.45 -1.54
C ARG A 72 -0.61 26.97 -2.99
N ARG A 73 0.28 27.41 -3.88
CA ARG A 73 0.27 27.09 -5.31
C ARG A 73 1.29 25.99 -5.61
N ILE A 74 0.86 25.02 -6.43
CA ILE A 74 1.71 23.96 -6.95
C ILE A 74 1.98 24.26 -8.43
N SER A 75 3.23 24.08 -8.83
CA SER A 75 3.70 24.21 -10.21
C SER A 75 4.42 22.91 -10.60
N ALA A 76 4.57 22.65 -11.89
CA ALA A 76 5.34 21.52 -12.42
C ALA A 76 6.28 22.00 -13.52
N ARG A 77 7.03 23.07 -13.22
CA ARG A 77 7.96 23.75 -14.12
C ARG A 77 9.35 23.88 -13.51
N GLY A 78 9.63 23.14 -12.43
CA GLY A 78 10.92 23.17 -11.76
C GLY A 78 11.97 22.50 -12.63
N GLU A 79 13.15 23.11 -12.65
CA GLU A 79 14.35 22.47 -13.17
C GLU A 79 14.86 21.43 -12.17
N ASP A 80 15.77 20.56 -12.62
CA ASP A 80 16.44 19.63 -11.72
C ASP A 80 17.31 20.41 -10.71
N GLY A 81 17.19 20.07 -9.43
CA GLY A 81 17.91 20.74 -8.35
C GLY A 81 17.23 22.01 -7.80
N ASP A 82 16.07 22.40 -8.32
CA ASP A 82 15.31 23.54 -7.79
C ASP A 82 14.93 23.31 -6.30
N LYS A 83 15.26 24.29 -5.45
CA LYS A 83 14.95 24.29 -4.01
C LYS A 83 13.45 24.07 -3.73
N TYR A 84 12.57 24.59 -4.58
CA TYR A 84 11.12 24.42 -4.42
C TYR A 84 10.59 23.09 -4.97
N ALA A 85 11.40 22.35 -5.73
CA ALA A 85 11.07 21.03 -6.25
C ALA A 85 11.46 19.87 -5.31
N GLN A 86 12.22 20.16 -4.25
CA GLN A 86 12.56 19.18 -3.23
C GLN A 86 11.35 18.90 -2.31
N LEU A 87 10.93 17.64 -2.27
CA LEU A 87 9.78 17.16 -1.50
C LEU A 87 10.26 16.20 -0.41
N VAL A 88 9.75 16.37 0.80
CA VAL A 88 9.92 15.40 1.88
C VAL A 88 8.72 14.47 1.89
N VAL A 89 8.98 13.17 1.76
CA VAL A 89 7.98 12.11 1.81
C VAL A 89 8.08 11.42 3.17
N GLU A 90 6.96 11.46 3.89
CA GLU A 90 6.78 10.91 5.23
C GLU A 90 5.81 9.73 5.16
N ALA A 91 6.17 8.59 5.73
CA ALA A 91 5.23 7.49 5.92
C ALA A 91 4.20 7.87 7.00
N ASP A 92 2.90 7.69 6.71
CA ASP A 92 1.81 8.02 7.65
C ASP A 92 1.17 6.80 8.30
N THR A 93 1.11 5.68 7.57
CA THR A 93 0.44 4.45 8.00
C THR A 93 1.20 3.24 7.47
N PHE A 94 1.05 2.07 8.12
CA PHE A 94 1.60 0.80 7.62
C PHE A 94 0.99 0.33 6.30
N GLY A 95 -0.18 0.85 5.91
CA GLY A 95 -0.82 0.60 4.61
C GLY A 95 -0.22 1.40 3.44
N SER A 96 1.09 1.65 3.48
CA SER A 96 1.88 2.34 2.44
C SER A 96 1.42 3.77 2.07
N GLN A 97 0.59 4.42 2.90
CA GLN A 97 0.22 5.82 2.69
C GLN A 97 1.35 6.76 3.06
N VAL A 98 1.59 7.72 2.17
CA VAL A 98 2.61 8.75 2.37
C VAL A 98 2.01 10.14 2.38
N ARG A 99 2.66 11.03 3.13
CA ARG A 99 2.45 12.47 3.09
C ARG A 99 3.63 13.11 2.39
N ILE A 100 3.32 14.00 1.46
CA ILE A 100 4.33 14.72 0.69
C ILE A 100 4.26 16.19 1.11
N ARG A 101 5.39 16.74 1.56
CA ARG A 101 5.52 18.17 1.89
C ARG A 101 6.65 18.80 1.08
N GLY A 102 6.52 20.08 0.73
CA GLY A 102 7.65 20.85 0.23
C GLY A 102 8.72 20.98 1.31
N LYS A 103 9.99 20.68 0.97
CA LYS A 103 11.12 20.80 1.89
C LYS A 103 11.31 22.26 2.33
N GLU A 104 11.32 23.16 1.36
CA GLU A 104 11.54 24.60 1.57
C GLU A 104 10.32 25.29 2.21
N THR A 105 9.11 25.01 1.70
CA THR A 105 7.92 25.78 2.10
C THR A 105 7.14 25.17 3.26
N ASN A 106 7.35 23.90 3.58
CA ASN A 106 6.58 23.14 4.57
C ASN A 106 5.07 23.02 4.27
N PHE A 107 4.65 23.27 3.03
CA PHE A 107 3.28 23.03 2.60
C PHE A 107 3.12 21.59 2.15
N TYR A 108 2.03 20.95 2.58
CA TYR A 108 1.67 19.62 2.13
C TYR A 108 1.01 19.66 0.76
N LEU A 109 1.45 18.76 -0.13
CA LEU A 109 0.84 18.56 -1.43
C LEU A 109 -0.53 17.91 -1.25
N CYS A 110 -1.58 18.59 -1.69
CA CYS A 110 -2.96 18.13 -1.58
C CYS A 110 -3.68 18.31 -2.92
N MET A 111 -4.79 17.60 -3.08
CA MET A 111 -5.71 17.84 -4.20
C MET A 111 -7.02 18.43 -3.68
N ASN A 112 -7.49 19.50 -4.32
CA ASN A 112 -8.79 20.08 -3.98
C ASN A 112 -9.95 19.30 -4.64
N ARG A 113 -11.19 19.58 -4.23
CA ARG A 113 -12.41 18.94 -4.79
C ARG A 113 -12.54 19.10 -6.32
N ARG A 114 -11.96 20.16 -6.88
CA ARG A 114 -11.93 20.43 -8.33
C ARG A 114 -10.82 19.65 -9.06
N GLY A 115 -10.04 18.82 -8.37
CA GLY A 115 -8.93 18.06 -8.93
C GLY A 115 -7.62 18.85 -9.11
N LYS A 116 -7.52 20.10 -8.65
CA LYS A 116 -6.29 20.90 -8.74
C LYS A 116 -5.36 20.60 -7.56
N LEU A 117 -4.07 20.43 -7.84
CA LEU A 117 -3.05 20.37 -6.82
C LEU A 117 -2.89 21.73 -6.13
N VAL A 118 -2.86 21.70 -4.80
CA VAL A 118 -2.76 22.87 -3.92
C VAL A 118 -1.86 22.54 -2.75
N GLY A 119 -1.14 23.53 -2.24
CA GLY A 119 -0.43 23.41 -0.98
C GLY A 119 -1.31 23.77 0.20
N LYS A 120 -1.23 22.99 1.28
CA LYS A 120 -1.90 23.28 2.56
C LYS A 120 -0.88 23.39 3.70
N ARG A 121 -1.08 24.40 4.56
CA ARG A 121 -0.37 24.53 5.84
C ARG A 121 -0.97 23.58 6.87
N GLY A 122 -0.15 23.23 7.86
CA GLY A 122 -0.51 22.29 8.91
C GLY A 122 -0.70 20.88 8.37
N ARG A 123 -0.92 19.93 9.27
CA ARG A 123 -1.05 18.52 8.91
C ARG A 123 -2.44 18.26 8.31
N PRO A 124 -2.58 17.99 7.00
CA PRO A 124 -3.88 17.81 6.39
C PRO A 124 -4.55 16.55 6.95
N ARG A 125 -5.85 16.65 7.24
CA ARG A 125 -6.68 15.48 7.56
C ARG A 125 -6.88 14.64 6.30
N ARG A 126 -7.00 13.33 6.49
CA ARG A 126 -7.32 12.38 5.41
C ARG A 126 -8.65 12.80 4.77
N GLY A 127 -8.71 12.77 3.44
CA GLY A 127 -9.96 13.06 2.74
C GLY A 127 -10.94 11.89 2.94
N PRO A 128 -12.25 12.13 3.07
CA PRO A 128 -13.24 11.06 3.24
C PRO A 128 -13.25 10.05 2.08
N HIS A 129 -12.78 10.44 0.89
CA HIS A 129 -12.73 9.59 -0.31
C HIS A 129 -11.31 9.37 -0.86
N THR A 130 -10.26 9.56 -0.05
CA THR A 130 -8.91 9.15 -0.47
C THR A 130 -8.80 7.63 -0.36
N LEU A 131 -8.96 6.97 -1.51
CA LEU A 131 -8.65 5.55 -1.67
C LEU A 131 -7.19 5.30 -1.22
N PRO A 132 -6.88 4.12 -0.65
CA PRO A 132 -5.57 3.79 -0.07
C PRO A 132 -4.45 3.60 -1.11
N ASN A 133 -4.68 3.96 -2.37
CA ASN A 133 -3.95 3.52 -3.54
C ASN A 133 -2.91 4.52 -4.07
N GLN A 134 -2.68 5.67 -3.41
CA GLN A 134 -1.40 6.38 -3.57
C GLN A 134 -0.38 5.77 -2.63
N GLN A 135 0.07 4.57 -2.97
CA GLN A 135 1.10 3.85 -2.26
C GLN A 135 2.46 4.27 -2.81
N ASP A 136 3.42 4.50 -1.92
CA ASP A 136 4.81 4.59 -2.35
C ASP A 136 5.27 3.19 -2.78
N VAL A 137 5.69 3.07 -4.04
CA VAL A 137 6.12 1.81 -4.66
C VAL A 137 7.27 1.18 -3.86
N HIS A 138 8.05 2.01 -3.17
CA HIS A 138 9.17 1.56 -2.36
C HIS A 138 8.76 0.80 -1.09
N PHE A 139 7.46 0.77 -0.75
CA PHE A 139 6.91 0.02 0.36
C PHE A 139 5.89 -1.03 -0.11
N MET A 140 6.20 -1.72 -1.22
CA MET A 140 5.63 -3.04 -1.46
C MET A 140 6.17 -3.97 -0.37
N LYS A 141 5.36 -4.20 0.67
CA LYS A 141 5.57 -5.34 1.56
C LYS A 141 5.65 -6.57 0.66
N ARG A 142 6.76 -7.30 0.73
CA ARG A 142 6.81 -8.65 0.17
C ARG A 142 5.65 -9.40 0.83
N PHE A 143 4.66 -9.81 0.06
CA PHE A 143 3.61 -10.67 0.58
C PHE A 143 4.26 -11.99 0.99
N PRO A 144 3.85 -12.60 2.11
CA PRO A 144 4.31 -13.95 2.45
C PRO A 144 3.97 -14.89 1.28
N PRO A 145 4.77 -15.94 1.03
CA PRO A 145 4.48 -16.92 0.00
C PRO A 145 3.11 -17.57 0.28
N GLY A 146 2.15 -17.39 -0.64
CA GLY A 146 0.75 -17.80 -0.46
C GLY A 146 -0.17 -17.16 -1.51
N GLU A 147 -1.49 -17.25 -1.29
CA GLU A 147 -2.52 -16.68 -2.17
C GLU A 147 -2.44 -15.15 -2.19
N TYR A 148 -2.02 -14.60 -3.33
CA TYR A 148 -1.90 -13.15 -3.52
C TYR A 148 -3.31 -12.58 -3.71
N PRO A 149 -3.71 -11.52 -2.97
CA PRO A 149 -4.97 -10.85 -3.27
C PRO A 149 -4.94 -10.37 -4.73
N GLU A 150 -6.06 -10.50 -5.44
CA GLU A 150 -6.21 -9.99 -6.81
C GLU A 150 -5.55 -8.61 -6.90
N THR A 151 -4.50 -8.51 -7.72
CA THR A 151 -3.73 -7.28 -7.88
C THR A 151 -4.62 -6.21 -8.49
N THR A 152 -5.32 -5.45 -7.64
CA THR A 152 -6.02 -4.26 -8.13
C THR A 152 -4.96 -3.36 -8.76
N PRO A 153 -5.15 -2.94 -10.02
CA PRO A 153 -4.12 -2.18 -10.71
C PRO A 153 -3.85 -0.87 -9.95
N PHE A 154 -2.56 -0.56 -9.73
CA PHE A 154 -2.15 0.70 -9.12
C PHE A 154 -2.72 1.87 -9.94
N ARG A 155 -3.68 2.60 -9.36
CA ARG A 155 -4.29 3.76 -10.02
C ARG A 155 -3.43 4.99 -9.77
N PHE A 156 -2.71 5.42 -10.79
CA PHE A 156 -1.98 6.68 -10.74
C PHE A 156 -2.95 7.87 -10.83
N THR A 157 -2.68 8.92 -10.06
CA THR A 157 -3.38 10.20 -10.24
C THR A 157 -2.70 10.97 -11.37
N THR A 158 -3.28 10.94 -12.57
CA THR A 158 -2.77 11.68 -13.73
C THR A 158 -3.13 13.16 -13.62
N VAL A 159 -2.15 14.03 -13.86
CA VAL A 159 -2.29 15.49 -13.72
C VAL A 159 -1.74 16.16 -14.97
N ASN A 160 -2.46 17.16 -15.50
CA ASN A 160 -2.02 17.90 -16.68
C ASN A 160 -0.94 18.96 -16.36
N LYS A 161 -0.41 19.61 -17.40
CA LYS A 161 0.58 20.71 -17.29
C LYS A 161 0.14 21.87 -16.37
N ARG A 162 -1.16 22.03 -16.11
CA ARG A 162 -1.73 23.05 -15.21
C ARG A 162 -1.97 22.53 -13.79
N SER A 163 -1.40 21.38 -13.44
CA SER A 163 -1.55 20.75 -12.13
C SER A 163 -3.02 20.42 -11.79
N LYS A 164 -3.86 20.14 -12.80
CA LYS A 164 -5.24 19.63 -12.62
C LYS A 164 -5.32 18.15 -13.00
N ARG A 165 -6.01 17.37 -12.17
CA ARG A 165 -6.35 15.97 -12.45
C ARG A 165 -7.02 15.86 -13.80
N VAL A 166 -6.53 14.96 -14.64
CA VAL A 166 -7.21 14.57 -15.88
C VAL A 166 -8.35 13.64 -15.48
N ARG A 167 -9.59 14.00 -15.82
CA ARG A 167 -10.70 13.08 -15.67
C ARG A 167 -10.55 12.02 -16.74
N ALA A 168 -10.58 10.75 -16.37
CA ALA A 168 -10.81 9.71 -17.36
C ALA A 168 -12.19 10.00 -17.96
N THR A 169 -12.23 10.34 -19.25
CA THR A 169 -13.46 10.21 -20.03
C THR A 169 -13.76 8.73 -20.05
N GLY A 170 -14.71 8.29 -19.22
CA GLY A 170 -15.18 6.92 -19.29
C GLY A 170 -15.67 6.65 -20.71
N THR A 171 -15.13 5.62 -21.35
CA THR A 171 -15.86 4.95 -22.42
C THR A 171 -17.23 4.57 -21.86
N ARG A 172 -18.27 5.02 -22.57
CA ARG A 172 -19.65 4.66 -22.34
C ARG A 172 -19.86 3.17 -22.57
#